data_AF-A0A5K1FS30-F1
#
_entry.id   AF-A0A5K1FS30-F1
#
_cell.length_a   1.000
_cell.length_b   1.000
_cell.length_c   1.000
_cell.angle_alpha   90.00
_cell.angle_beta   90.00
_cell.angle_gamma   90.00
#
_symmetry.space_group_name_H-M   'P 1'
#
loop_
_entity.id
_entity.type
_entity.pdbx_description
1 polymer ?
#
loop_
_entity_poly.entity_id
_entity_poly.type
_entity_poly.pdbx_seq_one_letter_code
_entity_poly.pdbx_strand_id
1 'polypeptide(L)'
;VPTRWNSTYFMLERALLYKDAFARYSMEDPGLVWLLGPEDWEKIAVICGFLRVFYSVSTLFSGSSYATTNLYFLEIWRVQAILQEKVESEGGFMKAMAVKMKDKFDKYWKSCNLIMIIASILDPRVKLTLSELVFSRIYQSREEREEQMQM
;
A
#
# COMPACT_ATOMS: atom_id res chain seq x y z
N VAL A 1 18.36 6.36 0.59
CA VAL A 1 17.87 4.96 0.53
C VAL A 1 17.09 4.80 -0.76
N PRO A 2 17.40 3.85 -1.67
CA PRO A 2 16.68 3.75 -2.92
C PRO A 2 15.32 3.10 -2.69
N THR A 3 14.34 3.88 -2.22
CA THR A 3 12.92 3.50 -2.20
C THR A 3 12.36 3.66 -3.60
N ARG A 4 12.49 2.59 -4.40
CA ARG A 4 12.19 2.58 -5.85
C ARG A 4 10.70 2.71 -6.20
N TRP A 5 9.77 2.60 -5.24
CA TRP A 5 8.33 2.65 -5.51
C TRP A 5 7.81 4.07 -5.80
N ASN A 6 8.37 5.10 -5.17
CA ASN A 6 7.96 6.49 -5.44
C ASN A 6 8.40 6.93 -6.83
N SER A 7 9.62 6.55 -7.25
CA SER A 7 10.10 6.81 -8.61
C SER A 7 9.24 6.08 -9.65
N THR A 8 8.90 4.80 -9.41
CA THR A 8 7.99 4.06 -10.29
C THR A 8 6.60 4.69 -10.31
N TYR A 9 6.06 5.11 -9.17
CA TYR A 9 4.77 5.83 -9.10
C TYR A 9 4.79 7.08 -9.97
N PHE A 10 5.77 7.97 -9.79
CA PHE A 10 5.87 9.19 -10.60
C PHE A 10 6.05 8.88 -12.09
N MET A 11 6.85 7.88 -12.44
CA MET A 11 7.02 7.46 -13.83
C MET A 11 5.68 7.04 -14.45
N LEU A 12 4.91 6.18 -13.77
CA LEU A 12 3.62 5.71 -14.28
C LEU A 12 2.56 6.82 -14.30
N GLU A 13 2.54 7.69 -13.29
CA GLU A 13 1.65 8.86 -13.23
C GLU A 13 1.91 9.80 -14.42
N ARG A 14 3.19 10.07 -14.74
CA ARG A 14 3.56 10.86 -15.92
C ARG A 14 3.26 10.14 -17.23
N ALA A 15 3.50 8.83 -17.30
CA ALA A 15 3.17 8.04 -18.49
C ALA A 15 1.66 8.12 -18.81
N LEU A 16 0.81 8.01 -17.78
CA LEU A 16 -0.64 8.16 -17.93
C LEU A 16 -1.05 9.58 -18.35
N LEU A 17 -0.40 10.62 -17.80
CA LEU A 17 -0.64 12.00 -18.18
C LEU A 17 -0.34 12.26 -19.67
N TYR A 18 0.70 11.62 -20.20
CA TYR A 18 1.14 11.78 -21.59
C TYR A 18 0.67 10.66 -22.53
N LYS A 19 -0.33 9.86 -22.15
CA LYS A 19 -0.84 8.74 -22.96
C LYS A 19 -1.14 9.13 -24.41
N ASP A 20 -1.82 10.26 -24.63
CA ASP A 20 -2.16 10.74 -25.97
C ASP A 20 -0.93 11.20 -26.77
N ALA A 21 0.09 11.72 -26.09
CA ALA A 21 1.34 12.09 -26.72
C ALA A 21 2.11 10.84 -27.20
N PHE A 22 2.11 9.75 -26.40
CA PHE A 22 2.66 8.46 -26.84
C PHE A 22 1.89 7.89 -28.05
N ALA A 23 0.57 8.00 -28.05
CA ALA A 23 -0.25 7.57 -29.19
C ALA A 23 0.09 8.36 -30.46
N ARG A 24 0.23 9.69 -30.39
CA ARG A 24 0.64 10.51 -31.54
C ARG A 24 2.05 10.17 -32.00
N TYR A 25 3.00 10.04 -31.07
CA TYR A 25 4.38 9.71 -31.38
C TYR A 25 4.51 8.38 -32.14
N SER A 26 3.69 7.38 -31.79
CA SER A 26 3.65 6.10 -32.52
C SER A 26 3.22 6.21 -33.98
N MET A 27 2.46 7.25 -34.34
CA MET A 27 2.06 7.49 -35.73
C MET A 27 3.18 8.15 -36.54
N GLU A 28 4.07 8.88 -35.87
CA GLU A 28 5.16 9.63 -36.51
C GLU A 28 6.45 8.80 -36.66
N ASP A 29 6.68 7.81 -35.79
CA ASP A 29 7.83 6.92 -35.85
C ASP A 29 7.40 5.45 -36.09
N PRO A 30 7.37 5.00 -37.37
CA PRO A 30 7.05 3.62 -37.73
C PRO A 30 8.04 2.58 -37.19
N GLY A 31 9.22 3.00 -36.72
CA GLY A 31 10.24 2.14 -36.12
C GLY A 31 9.99 1.82 -34.64
N LEU A 32 8.95 2.38 -34.02
CA LEU A 32 8.66 2.18 -32.61
C LEU A 32 8.08 0.78 -32.34
N VAL A 33 8.96 -0.17 -31.95
CA VAL A 33 8.60 -1.58 -31.70
C VAL A 33 7.83 -1.79 -30.39
N TRP A 34 7.91 -0.84 -29.44
CA TRP A 34 7.42 -1.01 -28.06
C TRP A 34 6.16 -0.20 -27.76
N LEU A 35 5.11 -0.34 -28.58
CA LEU A 35 3.82 0.28 -28.29
C LEU A 35 3.12 -0.42 -27.12
N LEU A 36 2.65 0.38 -26.17
CA LEU A 36 1.72 -0.06 -25.14
C LEU A 36 0.32 -0.18 -25.75
N GLY A 37 -0.25 -1.39 -25.66
CA GLY A 37 -1.63 -1.63 -26.08
C GLY A 37 -2.65 -1.03 -25.11
N PRO A 38 -3.94 -0.98 -25.49
CA PRO A 38 -5.00 -0.52 -24.59
C PRO A 38 -5.01 -1.24 -23.23
N GLU A 39 -4.79 -2.56 -23.25
CA GLU A 39 -4.71 -3.39 -22.04
C GLU A 39 -3.52 -3.01 -21.14
N ASP A 40 -2.38 -2.65 -21.72
CA ASP A 40 -1.21 -2.23 -20.95
C ASP A 40 -1.45 -0.91 -20.24
N TRP A 41 -2.15 0.03 -20.89
CA TRP A 41 -2.55 1.29 -20.26
C TRP A 41 -3.51 1.09 -19.09
N GLU A 42 -4.42 0.13 -19.18
CA GLU A 42 -5.31 -0.26 -18.08
C GLU A 42 -4.50 -0.87 -16.92
N LYS A 43 -3.57 -1.78 -17.21
CA LYS A 43 -2.66 -2.35 -16.20
C LYS A 43 -1.83 -1.25 -15.52
N ILE A 44 -1.28 -0.31 -16.29
CA ILE A 44 -0.52 0.83 -15.78
C ILE A 44 -1.38 1.69 -14.85
N ALA A 45 -2.63 1.97 -15.21
CA ALA A 45 -3.55 2.73 -14.36
C ALA A 45 -3.81 2.03 -13.02
N VAL A 46 -4.03 0.71 -13.05
CA VAL A 46 -4.22 -0.11 -11.84
C VAL A 46 -2.96 -0.12 -10.97
N ILE A 47 -1.77 -0.33 -11.56
CA ILE A 47 -0.50 -0.30 -10.82
C ILE A 47 -0.26 1.09 -10.22
N CYS A 48 -0.50 2.16 -10.99
CA CYS A 48 -0.32 3.54 -10.54
C CYS A 48 -1.24 3.86 -9.35
N GLY A 49 -2.51 3.47 -9.41
CA GLY A 49 -3.47 3.63 -8.32
C GLY A 49 -3.05 2.87 -7.06
N PHE A 50 -2.54 1.64 -7.22
CA PHE A 50 -2.01 0.85 -6.11
C PHE A 50 -0.77 1.50 -5.47
N LEU A 51 0.20 1.95 -6.28
CA LEU A 51 1.42 2.60 -5.78
C LEU A 51 1.16 3.97 -5.14
N ARG A 52 0.09 4.67 -5.56
CA ARG A 52 -0.32 5.95 -4.97
C ARG A 52 -0.50 5.87 -3.45
N VAL A 53 -1.03 4.75 -2.95
CA VAL A 53 -1.25 4.53 -1.51
C VAL A 53 0.08 4.61 -0.75
N PHE A 54 1.10 3.91 -1.23
CA PHE A 54 2.44 3.91 -0.62
C PHE A 54 3.08 5.29 -0.68
N TYR A 55 2.91 5.99 -1.80
CA TYR A 55 3.39 7.36 -1.96
C TYR A 55 2.71 8.31 -0.95
N SER A 56 1.38 8.25 -0.82
CA SER A 56 0.62 9.07 0.13
C SER A 56 1.08 8.83 1.58
N VAL A 57 1.22 7.57 1.98
CA VAL A 57 1.69 7.21 3.34
C VAL A 57 3.12 7.67 3.58
N SER A 58 4.03 7.47 2.61
CA SER A 58 5.42 7.91 2.73
C SER A 58 5.53 9.43 2.84
N THR A 59 4.70 10.15 2.08
CA THR A 59 4.65 11.63 2.12
C THR A 59 4.11 12.12 3.45
N LEU A 60 3.07 11.48 3.99
CA LEU A 60 2.53 11.79 5.31
C LEU A 60 3.58 11.61 6.41
N PHE A 61 4.35 10.52 6.37
CA PHE A 61 5.41 10.28 7.36
C PHE A 61 6.64 11.16 7.19
N SER A 62 6.81 11.77 6.02
CA SER A 62 7.90 12.73 5.77
C SER A 62 7.57 14.14 6.25
N GLY A 63 6.36 14.38 6.78
CA GLY A 63 5.95 15.66 7.33
C GLY A 63 6.73 16.03 8.60
N SER A 64 7.11 17.31 8.71
CA SER A 64 7.81 17.86 9.88
C SER A 64 7.01 18.93 10.64
N SER A 65 5.89 19.40 10.07
CA SER A 65 5.04 20.46 10.65
C SER A 65 3.95 19.93 11.59
N TYR A 66 3.88 18.61 11.79
CA TYR A 66 2.90 17.94 12.65
C TYR A 66 3.49 16.67 13.24
N ALA A 67 2.90 16.20 14.34
CA ALA A 67 3.22 14.88 14.87
C ALA A 67 2.78 13.80 13.88
N THR A 68 3.72 12.96 13.45
CA THR A 68 3.48 11.85 12.51
C THR A 68 3.22 10.54 13.24
N THR A 69 3.75 10.40 14.47
CA THR A 69 3.70 9.19 15.30
C THR A 69 2.27 8.72 15.56
N ASN A 70 1.34 9.63 15.83
CA ASN A 70 -0.07 9.32 16.08
C ASN A 70 -0.82 8.82 14.84
N LEU A 71 -0.40 9.20 13.63
CA LEU A 71 -1.02 8.77 12.38
C LEU A 71 -0.49 7.41 11.89
N TYR A 72 0.64 7.00 12.44
CA TYR A 72 1.46 5.93 11.90
C TYR A 72 0.77 4.57 11.85
N PHE A 73 0.14 4.16 12.96
CA PHE A 73 -0.48 2.84 13.03
C PHE A 73 -1.59 2.67 11.99
N LEU A 74 -2.45 3.68 11.83
CA LEU A 74 -3.56 3.64 10.87
C LEU A 74 -3.09 3.57 9.42
N GLU A 75 -2.10 4.37 9.05
CA GLU A 75 -1.62 4.36 7.66
C GLU A 75 -0.82 3.10 7.33
N ILE A 76 -0.05 2.57 8.28
CA ILE A 76 0.62 1.27 8.10
C ILE A 76 -0.40 0.13 8.00
N TRP A 77 -1.44 0.18 8.83
CA TRP A 77 -2.55 -0.76 8.72
C TRP A 77 -3.22 -0.70 7.35
N ARG A 78 -3.48 0.52 6.85
CA ARG A 78 -4.06 0.73 5.52
C ARG A 78 -3.20 0.09 4.42
N VAL A 79 -1.88 0.25 4.50
CA VAL A 79 -0.94 -0.41 3.58
C VAL A 79 -1.05 -1.93 3.69
N GLN A 80 -1.09 -2.47 4.91
CA GLN A 80 -1.25 -3.90 5.16
C GLN A 80 -2.55 -4.44 4.57
N ALA A 81 -3.68 -3.75 4.78
CA ALA A 81 -4.99 -4.15 4.28
C ALA A 81 -5.03 -4.20 2.75
N ILE A 82 -4.49 -3.17 2.09
CA ILE A 82 -4.44 -3.11 0.62
C ILE A 82 -3.51 -4.18 0.04
N LEU A 83 -2.39 -4.48 0.70
CA LEU A 83 -1.53 -5.60 0.32
C LEU A 83 -2.26 -6.94 0.45
N GLN A 84 -2.95 -7.15 1.57
CA GLN A 84 -3.69 -8.38 1.82
C GLN A 84 -4.80 -8.60 0.79
N GLU A 85 -5.60 -7.58 0.51
CA GLU A 85 -6.65 -7.61 -0.51
C GLU A 85 -6.10 -8.03 -1.88
N LYS A 86 -4.95 -7.47 -2.30
CA LYS A 86 -4.34 -7.83 -3.58
C LYS A 86 -3.70 -9.21 -3.59
N VAL A 87 -3.26 -9.73 -2.45
CA VAL A 87 -2.76 -11.11 -2.32
C VAL A 87 -3.91 -12.12 -2.39
N GLU A 88 -5.04 -11.81 -1.77
CA GLU A 88 -6.24 -12.66 -1.74
C GLU A 88 -6.98 -12.66 -3.07
N SER A 89 -6.87 -11.60 -3.87
CA SER A 89 -7.47 -11.56 -5.21
C SER A 89 -7.09 -12.78 -6.06
N GLU A 90 -8.09 -13.45 -6.64
CA GLU A 90 -7.90 -14.62 -7.49
C GLU A 90 -7.43 -14.21 -8.89
N GLY A 91 -6.39 -14.88 -9.41
CA GLY A 91 -5.95 -14.77 -10.81
C GLY A 91 -5.46 -13.39 -11.29
N GLY A 92 -5.41 -12.37 -10.45
CA GLY A 92 -5.06 -11.01 -10.87
C GLY A 92 -3.58 -10.85 -11.23
N PHE A 93 -3.28 -10.10 -12.30
CA PHE A 93 -1.90 -9.79 -12.71
C PHE A 93 -1.07 -9.09 -11.62
N MET A 94 -1.76 -8.42 -10.67
CA MET A 94 -1.16 -7.75 -9.52
C MET A 94 -0.69 -8.72 -8.42
N LYS A 95 -1.22 -9.94 -8.35
CA LYS A 95 -1.03 -10.87 -7.22
C LYS A 95 0.44 -11.17 -6.98
N ALA A 96 1.19 -11.51 -8.02
CA ALA A 96 2.61 -11.83 -7.90
C ALA A 96 3.44 -10.64 -7.39
N MET A 97 3.08 -9.42 -7.78
CA MET A 97 3.71 -8.19 -7.28
C MET A 97 3.31 -7.92 -5.83
N ALA A 98 2.02 -8.05 -5.50
CA ALA A 98 1.48 -7.84 -4.17
C ALA A 98 2.11 -8.79 -3.15
N VAL A 99 2.26 -10.08 -3.49
CA VAL A 99 2.95 -11.09 -2.64
C VAL A 99 4.37 -10.64 -2.32
N LYS A 100 5.17 -10.29 -3.34
CA LYS A 100 6.56 -9.84 -3.13
C LYS A 100 6.66 -8.56 -2.31
N MET A 101 5.72 -7.62 -2.50
CA MET A 101 5.66 -6.38 -1.72
C MET A 101 5.23 -6.66 -0.28
N LYS A 102 4.28 -7.58 -0.07
CA LYS A 102 3.86 -8.03 1.25
C LYS A 102 4.99 -8.73 1.99
N ASP A 103 5.75 -9.61 1.36
CA ASP A 103 6.91 -10.26 1.98
C ASP A 103 7.93 -9.24 2.49
N LYS A 104 8.18 -8.18 1.71
CA LYS A 104 9.06 -7.08 2.12
C LYS A 104 8.44 -6.28 3.26
N PHE A 105 7.15 -5.94 3.15
CA PHE A 105 6.43 -5.23 4.20
C PHE A 105 6.48 -6.00 5.53
N ASP A 106 6.07 -7.27 5.53
CA ASP A 106 6.09 -8.14 6.69
C ASP A 106 7.50 -8.29 7.25
N LYS A 107 8.53 -8.41 6.41
CA LYS A 107 9.93 -8.46 6.87
C LYS A 107 10.34 -7.23 7.69
N TYR A 108 9.95 -6.03 7.27
CA TYR A 108 10.30 -4.78 7.98
C TYR A 108 9.32 -4.45 9.11
N TRP A 109 8.10 -4.99 9.06
CA TRP A 109 7.00 -4.69 9.98
C TRP A 109 6.67 -5.83 10.97
N LYS A 110 7.59 -6.78 11.20
CA LYS A 110 7.37 -7.93 12.09
C LYS A 110 7.03 -7.57 13.53
N SER A 111 7.59 -6.47 14.03
CA SER A 111 7.39 -5.99 15.40
C SER A 111 6.65 -4.66 15.35
N CYS A 112 5.35 -4.68 15.64
CA CYS A 112 4.57 -3.46 15.78
C CYS A 112 5.20 -2.62 16.91
N ASN A 113 5.63 -1.40 16.61
CA ASN A 113 6.25 -0.54 17.62
C ASN A 113 5.18 -0.05 18.59
N LEU A 114 5.22 -0.54 19.84
CA LEU A 114 4.25 -0.25 20.89
C LEU A 114 4.06 1.27 21.11
N ILE A 115 5.13 2.06 20.97
CA ILE A 115 5.07 3.52 21.12
C ILE A 115 4.17 4.13 20.03
N MET A 116 4.22 3.60 18.80
CA MET A 116 3.38 4.08 17.70
C MET A 116 1.90 3.75 17.96
N ILE A 117 1.61 2.55 18.50
CA ILE A 117 0.26 2.16 18.88
C ILE A 117 -0.28 3.09 19.99
N ILE A 118 0.50 3.30 21.05
CA ILE A 118 0.12 4.19 22.15
C ILE A 118 -0.13 5.60 21.62
N ALA A 119 0.76 6.14 20.80
CA ALA A 119 0.59 7.47 20.21
C ALA A 119 -0.70 7.58 19.37
N SER A 120 -1.04 6.53 18.62
CA SER A 120 -2.29 6.49 17.86
C SER A 120 -3.53 6.39 18.76
N ILE A 121 -3.49 5.61 19.86
CA ILE A 121 -4.61 5.54 20.83
C ILE A 121 -4.81 6.89 21.55
N LEU A 122 -3.72 7.61 21.81
CA LEU A 122 -3.77 8.91 22.47
C LEU A 122 -4.31 10.04 21.57
N ASP A 123 -4.39 9.85 20.25
CA ASP A 123 -5.00 10.82 19.36
C ASP A 123 -6.54 10.77 19.46
N PRO A 124 -7.19 11.82 19.99
CA PRO A 124 -8.62 11.82 20.23
C PRO A 124 -9.46 11.59 18.97
N ARG A 125 -8.92 11.92 17.80
CA ARG A 125 -9.62 11.80 16.51
C ARG A 125 -9.79 10.35 16.06
N VAL A 126 -8.94 9.46 16.56
CA VAL A 126 -8.87 8.06 16.11
C VAL A 126 -9.01 7.07 17.27
N LYS A 127 -9.01 7.57 18.51
CA LYS A 127 -9.09 6.81 19.76
C LYS A 127 -10.21 5.78 19.77
N LEU A 128 -11.44 6.16 19.42
CA LEU A 128 -12.60 5.26 19.48
C LEU A 128 -12.46 4.12 18.46
N THR A 129 -12.25 4.46 17.19
CA THR A 129 -12.08 3.49 16.11
C THR A 129 -10.91 2.53 16.37
N LEU A 130 -9.78 3.04 16.87
CA LEU A 130 -8.63 2.21 17.19
C LEU A 130 -8.85 1.34 18.42
N SER A 131 -9.51 1.85 19.45
CA SER A 131 -9.82 1.06 20.63
C SER A 131 -10.68 -0.14 20.26
N GLU A 132 -11.71 0.04 19.44
CA GLU A 132 -12.58 -1.05 18.97
C GLU A 132 -11.82 -2.07 18.12
N LEU A 133 -10.95 -1.62 17.22
CA LEU A 133 -10.11 -2.48 16.37
C LEU A 133 -9.07 -3.27 17.17
N VAL A 134 -8.43 -2.63 18.15
CA VAL A 134 -7.44 -3.28 19.02
C VAL A 134 -8.14 -4.26 19.97
N PHE A 135 -9.28 -3.87 20.56
CA PHE A 135 -10.05 -4.76 21.43
C PHE A 135 -10.55 -6.00 20.69
N SER A 136 -11.19 -5.83 19.53
CA SER A 136 -11.68 -6.98 18.73
C SER A 136 -10.57 -7.99 18.42
N ARG A 137 -9.37 -7.52 18.04
CA ARG A 137 -8.24 -8.41 17.78
C ARG A 137 -7.67 -9.08 19.03
N ILE A 138 -7.53 -8.36 20.15
CA ILE A 138 -7.02 -8.96 21.39
C ILE A 138 -7.96 -10.08 21.83
N TYR A 139 -9.28 -9.85 21.80
CA TYR A 139 -10.26 -10.83 22.23
C TYR A 139 -10.41 -12.00 21.26
N GLN A 140 -10.44 -11.78 19.94
CA GLN A 140 -10.42 -12.86 18.94
C GLN A 140 -9.17 -13.75 19.09
N SER A 141 -7.99 -13.15 19.29
CA SER A 141 -6.74 -13.90 19.48
C SER A 141 -6.67 -14.66 20.81
N ARG A 142 -7.52 -14.31 21.78
CA ARG A 142 -7.60 -14.98 23.08
C ARG A 142 -8.51 -16.20 22.99
N GLU A 143 -9.65 -16.08 22.33
CA GLU A 143 -10.56 -17.19 22.05
C GLU A 143 -9.85 -18.27 21.21
N GLU A 144 -9.13 -17.90 20.15
CA GLU A 144 -8.35 -18.84 19.32
C GLU A 144 -7.26 -19.60 20.10
N ARG A 145 -6.65 -18.96 21.11
CA ARG A 145 -5.65 -19.62 21.98
C ARG A 145 -6.28 -20.53 23.02
N GLU A 146 -7.45 -20.17 23.53
CA GLU A 146 -8.19 -20.98 24.50
C GLU A 146 -8.77 -22.24 23.81
N GLU A 147 -9.21 -22.15 22.54
CA GLU A 147 -9.63 -23.30 21.73
C GLU A 147 -8.47 -24.24 21.35
N GLN A 148 -7.28 -23.71 21.03
CA GLN A 148 -6.08 -24.54 20.74
C GLN A 148 -5.49 -25.23 21.97
N MET A 149 -5.77 -24.75 23.19
CA MET A 149 -5.36 -25.42 24.43
C MET A 149 -6.36 -26.48 24.91
N GLN A 150 -7.55 -26.57 24.29
CA GLN A 150 -8.58 -27.56 24.61
C GLN A 150 -8.64 -28.74 23.63
N MET A 151 -7.81 -28.73 22.58
CA MET A 151 -7.53 -29.87 21.68
C MET A 151 -6.24 -30.58 22.08
#